data_AF-A0A6I5YGY2-F1
#
_entry.id   AF-A0A6I5YGY2-F1
#
_cell.length_a   1.000
_cell.length_b   1.000
_cell.length_c   1.000
_cell.angle_alpha   90.00
_cell.angle_beta   90.00
_cell.angle_gamma   90.00
#
_symmetry.space_group_name_H-M   'P 1'
#
loop_
_entity.id
_entity.type
_entity.pdbx_description
1 polymer ?
#
loop_
_entity_poly.entity_id
_entity_poly.type
_entity_poly.pdbx_seq_one_letter_code
_entity_poly.pdbx_strand_id
1 'polypeptide(L)'
;MSQNKVLIVALTALVVGFAGGFVMRPVILPVPQSETVADAPPMAATSSEARGVQYFVAHLEEARQIVAGCRDGSVRGGECATAEEAIIKVDAQERRKRFLGN
;
A
#
# COMPACT_ATOMS: atom_id res chain seq x y z
N MET A 1 -30.10 6.56 35.05
CA MET A 1 -30.70 6.89 33.72
C MET A 1 -29.83 7.80 32.85
N SER A 2 -28.95 8.67 33.38
CA SER A 2 -28.14 9.59 32.54
C SER A 2 -26.99 8.90 31.79
N GLN A 3 -26.32 7.91 32.40
CA GLN A 3 -25.14 7.26 31.80
C GLN A 3 -25.47 6.56 30.46
N ASN A 4 -26.60 5.84 30.38
CA ASN A 4 -27.00 5.17 29.15
C ASN A 4 -27.36 6.18 28.03
N LYS A 5 -27.96 7.32 28.40
CA LYS A 5 -28.29 8.39 27.45
C LYS A 5 -27.03 9.07 26.91
N VAL A 6 -26.02 9.30 27.77
CA VAL A 6 -24.72 9.84 27.37
C VAL A 6 -23.99 8.87 26.43
N LEU A 7 -24.02 7.57 26.74
CA LEU A 7 -23.42 6.52 25.90
C LEU A 7 -24.06 6.46 24.51
N ILE A 8 -25.39 6.54 24.44
CA ILE A 8 -26.12 6.55 23.16
C ILE A 8 -25.75 7.79 22.34
N VAL A 9 -25.72 8.98 22.95
CA VAL A 9 -25.36 10.23 22.26
C VAL A 9 -23.90 10.20 21.76
N ALA A 10 -22.98 9.64 22.54
CA ALA A 10 -21.59 9.49 22.12
C ALA A 10 -21.45 8.54 20.93
N LEU A 11 -22.16 7.41 20.95
CA LEU A 11 -22.14 6.45 19.85
C LEU A 11 -22.75 7.02 18.57
N THR A 12 -23.87 7.75 18.66
CA THR A 12 -24.48 8.37 17.48
C THR A 12 -23.58 9.43 16.87
N ALA A 13 -22.95 10.28 17.70
CA ALA A 13 -21.99 11.27 17.23
C ALA A 13 -20.77 10.62 16.54
N LEU A 14 -20.26 9.52 17.11
CA LEU A 14 -19.14 8.76 16.54
C LEU A 14 -19.48 8.21 15.14
N VAL A 15 -20.64 7.56 15.00
CA VAL A 15 -21.07 6.96 13.73
C VAL A 15 -21.26 8.03 12.65
N VAL A 16 -21.91 9.15 12.98
CA VAL A 16 -22.13 10.24 12.04
C VAL A 16 -20.80 10.88 11.61
N GLY A 17 -19.89 11.12 12.56
CA GLY A 17 -18.56 11.66 12.25
C GLY A 17 -17.72 10.72 11.38
N PHE A 18 -17.75 9.42 11.68
CA PHE A 18 -17.03 8.41 10.91
C PHE A 18 -17.59 8.27 9.49
N ALA A 19 -18.91 8.17 9.34
CA ALA A 19 -19.56 8.08 8.04
C ALA A 19 -19.32 9.35 7.21
N GLY A 20 -19.45 10.54 7.81
CA GLY A 20 -19.17 11.80 7.15
C GLY A 20 -17.72 11.91 6.67
N GLY A 21 -16.76 11.55 7.53
CA GLY A 21 -15.33 11.54 7.18
C GLY A 21 -14.99 10.51 6.10
N PHE A 22 -15.67 9.37 6.07
CA PHE A 22 -15.50 8.36 5.03
C PHE A 22 -16.06 8.82 3.68
N VAL A 23 -17.23 9.50 3.66
CA VAL A 23 -17.81 10.08 2.44
C VAL A 23 -16.97 11.25 1.93
N MET A 24 -16.42 12.08 2.82
CA MET A 24 -15.51 13.17 2.46
C MET A 24 -14.07 12.71 2.20
N ARG A 25 -13.76 11.41 2.27
CA ARG A 25 -12.39 10.99 1.96
C ARG A 25 -12.08 11.37 0.51
N PRO A 26 -11.04 12.18 0.28
CA PRO A 26 -10.63 12.52 -1.07
C PRO A 26 -10.28 11.21 -1.79
N VAL A 27 -10.96 10.98 -2.91
CA VAL A 27 -10.70 9.85 -3.79
C VAL A 27 -9.33 10.09 -4.42
N ILE A 28 -8.28 9.55 -3.80
CA ILE A 28 -6.93 9.49 -4.36
C ILE A 28 -6.95 8.32 -5.37
N LEU A 29 -7.71 8.47 -6.45
CA LEU A 29 -7.53 7.64 -7.64
C LEU A 29 -6.39 8.29 -8.44
N PRO A 30 -5.38 7.52 -8.88
CA PRO A 30 -4.48 8.02 -9.90
C PRO A 30 -5.32 8.36 -11.13
N VAL A 31 -5.32 9.64 -11.52
CA VAL A 31 -5.92 10.09 -12.78
C VAL A 31 -5.28 9.27 -13.90
N PRO A 32 -6.03 8.47 -14.68
CA PRO A 32 -5.50 7.96 -15.94
C PRO A 32 -5.23 9.19 -16.80
N GLN A 33 -3.95 9.40 -17.05
CA GLN A 33 -3.42 10.49 -17.85
C GLN A 33 -3.97 10.26 -19.26
N SER A 34 -5.08 10.93 -19.59
CA SER A 34 -5.51 11.00 -20.98
C SER A 34 -4.47 11.84 -21.71
N GLU A 35 -3.66 11.15 -22.50
CA GLU A 35 -2.56 11.65 -23.29
C GLU A 35 -3.01 12.88 -24.08
N THR A 36 -2.55 14.07 -23.66
CA THR A 36 -2.37 15.19 -24.57
C THR A 36 -0.96 15.06 -25.09
N VAL A 37 -0.87 14.56 -26.33
CA VAL A 37 0.38 14.44 -27.09
C VAL A 37 1.01 15.84 -27.20
N ALA A 38 2.12 16.03 -26.52
CA ALA A 38 3.11 17.04 -26.84
C ALA A 38 4.46 16.32 -26.95
N ASP A 39 5.03 16.45 -28.14
CA ASP A 39 6.27 15.85 -28.62
C ASP A 39 7.44 16.09 -27.65
N ALA A 40 7.69 15.10 -26.80
CA ALA A 40 8.90 15.00 -25.99
C ALA A 40 9.39 13.55 -26.12
N PRO A 41 10.71 13.31 -26.29
CA PRO A 41 11.22 11.95 -26.43
C PRO A 41 10.73 11.13 -25.24
N PRO A 42 10.26 9.89 -25.45
CA PRO A 42 9.76 9.07 -24.38
C PRO A 42 10.94 8.76 -23.45
N MET A 43 11.10 9.55 -22.39
CA MET A 43 11.67 9.02 -21.16
C MET A 43 10.73 7.88 -20.80
N ALA A 44 11.22 6.66 -20.95
CA ALA A 44 10.50 5.46 -20.57
C ALA A 44 9.86 5.71 -19.21
N ALA A 45 8.53 5.88 -19.21
CA ALA A 45 7.75 5.81 -17.99
C ALA A 45 7.95 4.38 -17.51
N THR A 46 8.89 4.19 -16.60
CA THR A 46 9.08 2.92 -15.91
C THR A 46 7.76 2.61 -15.25
N SER A 47 7.00 1.69 -15.85
CA SER A 47 5.77 1.06 -15.38
C SER A 47 5.54 1.29 -13.88
N SER A 48 4.91 2.41 -13.54
CA SER A 48 4.54 2.74 -12.15
C SER A 48 3.15 2.19 -11.84
N GLU A 49 2.76 1.10 -12.49
CA GLU A 49 1.76 0.21 -11.92
C GLU A 49 2.49 -0.55 -10.81
N ALA A 50 2.24 -0.14 -9.56
CA ALA A 50 2.99 -0.60 -8.39
C ALA A 50 3.14 -2.12 -8.46
N ARG A 51 4.40 -2.57 -8.64
CA ARG A 51 4.69 -3.97 -8.89
C ARG A 51 4.09 -4.81 -7.76
N GLY A 52 3.28 -5.78 -8.13
CA GLY A 52 2.57 -6.61 -7.17
C GLY A 52 3.55 -7.45 -6.33
N VAL A 53 3.09 -7.90 -5.16
CA VAL A 53 3.87 -8.75 -4.24
C VAL A 53 4.48 -9.97 -4.95
N GLN A 54 3.77 -10.54 -5.92
CA GLN A 54 4.21 -11.71 -6.68
C GLN A 54 5.48 -11.45 -7.51
N TYR A 55 5.65 -10.22 -8.03
CA TYR A 55 6.84 -9.84 -8.76
C TYR A 55 8.06 -9.81 -7.83
N PHE A 56 7.92 -9.18 -6.66
CA PHE A 56 9.00 -9.08 -5.69
C PHE A 56 9.33 -10.42 -5.00
N VAL A 57 8.39 -11.37 -4.96
CA VAL A 57 8.68 -12.75 -4.52
C VAL A 57 9.61 -13.46 -5.50
N ALA A 58 9.50 -13.17 -6.81
CA ALA A 58 10.43 -13.67 -7.83
C ALA A 58 11.74 -12.85 -7.90
N HIS A 59 11.71 -11.59 -7.47
CA HIS A 59 12.82 -10.64 -7.52
C HIS A 59 13.14 -10.06 -6.13
N LEU A 60 13.68 -10.90 -5.23
CA LEU A 60 13.90 -10.53 -3.83
C LEU A 60 15.01 -9.51 -3.61
N GLU A 61 16.07 -9.56 -4.42
CA GLU A 61 17.18 -8.64 -4.37
C GLU A 61 16.72 -7.21 -4.70
N GLU A 62 15.83 -7.11 -5.69
CA GLU A 62 15.18 -5.86 -6.08
C GLU A 62 14.23 -5.38 -4.97
N ALA A 63 13.46 -6.29 -4.34
CA ALA A 63 12.61 -5.95 -3.20
C ALA A 63 13.40 -5.35 -2.03
N ARG A 64 14.58 -5.89 -1.72
CA ARG A 64 15.47 -5.36 -0.67
C ARG A 64 15.99 -3.96 -1.00
N GLN A 65 16.35 -3.72 -2.26
CA GLN A 65 16.81 -2.41 -2.73
C GLN A 65 15.70 -1.37 -2.64
N ILE A 66 14.47 -1.74 -2.99
CA ILE A 66 13.28 -0.89 -2.85
C ILE A 66 13.00 -0.59 -1.38
N VAL A 67 13.00 -1.58 -0.49
CA VAL A 67 12.78 -1.36 0.96
C VAL A 67 13.87 -0.46 1.57
N ALA A 68 15.12 -0.59 1.14
CA ALA A 68 16.19 0.32 1.55
C ALA A 68 15.92 1.75 1.07
N GLY A 69 15.57 1.92 -0.22
CA GLY A 69 15.15 3.21 -0.76
C GLY A 69 13.92 3.81 -0.08
N CYS A 70 12.99 2.97 0.40
CA CYS A 70 11.83 3.40 1.18
C CYS A 70 12.20 3.88 2.58
N ARG A 71 13.20 3.25 3.23
CA ARG A 71 13.74 3.70 4.53
C ARG A 71 14.49 5.02 4.41
N ASP A 72 15.25 5.18 3.35
CA ASP A 72 16.00 6.41 3.07
C ASP A 72 15.11 7.54 2.53
N GLY A 73 13.82 7.24 2.29
CA GLY A 73 12.84 8.19 1.76
C GLY A 73 12.99 8.50 0.27
N SER A 74 13.92 7.84 -0.41
CA SER A 74 14.18 7.96 -1.85
C SER A 74 13.11 7.28 -2.71
N VAL A 75 12.42 6.27 -2.18
CA VAL A 75 11.30 5.59 -2.85
C VAL A 75 10.04 5.85 -2.03
N ARG A 76 9.00 6.39 -2.68
CA ARG A 76 7.71 6.74 -2.07
C ARG A 76 6.60 6.15 -2.94
N GLY A 77 5.74 5.31 -2.36
CA GLY A 77 4.60 4.74 -3.08
C GLY A 77 4.16 3.38 -2.56
N GLY A 78 3.18 2.79 -3.25
CA GLY A 78 2.64 1.47 -2.91
C GLY A 78 3.66 0.32 -3.02
N GLU A 79 4.76 0.54 -3.74
CA GLU A 79 5.82 -0.47 -3.92
C GLU A 79 6.59 -0.79 -2.63
N CYS A 80 6.67 0.15 -1.68
CA CYS A 80 7.32 -0.09 -0.39
C CYS A 80 6.59 -1.19 0.40
N ALA A 81 5.25 -1.13 0.41
CA ALA A 81 4.42 -2.10 1.10
C ALA A 81 4.46 -3.47 0.40
N THR A 82 4.40 -3.50 -0.94
CA THR A 82 4.41 -4.76 -1.69
C THR A 82 5.77 -5.45 -1.67
N ALA A 83 6.87 -4.69 -1.70
CA ALA A 83 8.23 -5.22 -1.58
C ALA A 83 8.51 -5.78 -0.17
N GLU A 84 8.08 -5.07 0.88
CA GLU A 84 8.20 -5.54 2.26
C GLU A 84 7.38 -6.82 2.49
N GLU A 85 6.14 -6.86 2.00
CA GLU A 85 5.29 -8.06 2.10
C GLU A 85 5.90 -9.26 1.39
N ALA A 86 6.56 -9.06 0.24
CA ALA A 86 7.22 -10.12 -0.49
C ALA A 86 8.40 -10.74 0.29
N ILE A 87 9.22 -9.91 0.93
CA ILE A 87 10.34 -10.37 1.77
C ILE A 87 9.80 -11.21 2.94
N ILE A 88 8.74 -10.74 3.61
CA ILE A 88 8.12 -11.46 4.72
C ILE A 88 7.56 -12.81 4.25
N LYS A 89 6.91 -12.87 3.09
CA LYS A 89 6.38 -14.13 2.53
C LYS A 89 7.46 -15.15 2.24
N VAL A 90 8.60 -14.73 1.68
CA VAL A 90 9.70 -15.65 1.43
C VAL A 90 10.36 -16.11 2.72
N ASP A 91 10.63 -15.22 3.67
CA ASP A 91 11.19 -15.63 4.97
C ASP A 91 10.25 -16.60 5.71
N ALA A 92 8.94 -16.32 5.68
CA ALA A 92 7.93 -17.23 6.23
C ALA A 92 7.91 -18.59 5.51
N GLN A 93 8.09 -18.62 4.18
CA GLN A 93 8.23 -19.87 3.43
C GLN A 93 9.53 -20.62 3.79
N GLU A 94 10.67 -19.95 3.85
CA GLU A 94 11.95 -20.56 4.21
C GLU A 94 11.91 -21.15 5.61
N ARG A 95 11.36 -20.41 6.58
CA ARG A 95 11.14 -20.91 7.94
C ARG A 95 10.21 -22.11 7.91
N ARG A 96 9.09 -22.04 7.19
CA ARG A 96 8.20 -23.20 7.05
C ARG A 96 8.90 -24.42 6.43
N LYS A 97 9.72 -24.25 5.40
CA LYS A 97 10.54 -25.34 4.82
C LYS A 97 11.50 -25.92 5.85
N ARG A 98 12.18 -25.08 6.65
CA ARG A 98 13.03 -25.56 7.75
C ARG A 98 12.26 -26.33 8.82
N PHE A 99 11.01 -25.94 9.11
CA PHE A 99 10.16 -26.62 10.09
C PHE A 99 9.49 -27.89 9.56
N LEU A 100 9.09 -27.91 8.29
CA LEU A 100 8.33 -29.01 7.67
C LEU A 100 9.21 -29.98 6.86
N GLY A 101 10.47 -29.63 6.61
CA GLY A 101 11.50 -30.54 6.11
C GLY A 101 11.28 -31.16 4.72
N ASN A 102 10.38 -30.60 3.90
CA ASN A 102 9.95 -31.19 2.62
C ASN A 102 10.18 -30.25 1.44
#